data_AF-A0A959CUR7-F1
#
_entry.id   AF-A0A959CUR7-F1
#
_cell.length_a   1.000
_cell.length_b   1.000
_cell.length_c   1.000
_cell.angle_alpha   90.00
_cell.angle_beta   90.00
_cell.angle_gamma   90.00
#
_symmetry.space_group_name_H-M   'P 1'
#
loop_
_entity.id
_entity.type
_entity.pdbx_description
1 polymer ?
#
loop_
_entity_poly.entity_id
_entity_poly.type
_entity_poly.pdbx_seq_one_letter_code
_entity_poly.pdbx_strand_id
1 'polypeptide(L)'
;PNLSACGVQSICDYLANPDNPATISGNAPSCNSREEVEAACVAGSTSDWLKSRISIFPNPTYGPVQLTSLPPGAVTYKITDGRGQRVREGRLASGEISLSGLPAGVYSFMIQTDEGIVARRVVKL
;
A
#
# COMPACT_ATOMS: atom_id res chain seq x y z
N PRO A 1 -18.67 -17.62 23.48
CA PRO A 1 -17.51 -16.76 23.15
C PRO A 1 -17.69 -16.20 21.72
N ASN A 2 -17.98 -14.91 21.60
CA ASN A 2 -18.22 -14.27 20.30
C ASN A 2 -16.91 -13.65 19.82
N LEU A 3 -16.37 -14.12 18.70
CA LEU A 3 -15.23 -13.47 18.06
C LEU A 3 -15.73 -12.19 17.37
N SER A 4 -15.23 -11.03 17.79
CA SER A 4 -15.56 -9.74 17.18
C SER A 4 -14.60 -9.32 16.07
N ALA A 5 -13.51 -10.08 15.87
CA ALA A 5 -12.49 -9.84 14.84
C ALA A 5 -12.46 -11.01 13.84
N CYS A 6 -12.71 -10.71 12.57
CA CYS A 6 -12.58 -11.65 11.45
C CYS A 6 -11.22 -11.53 10.75
N GLY A 7 -10.94 -12.46 9.84
CA GLY A 7 -9.78 -12.36 8.95
C GLY A 7 -8.46 -12.70 9.64
N VAL A 8 -8.50 -13.58 10.64
CA VAL A 8 -7.28 -14.11 11.26
C VAL A 8 -6.51 -14.90 10.20
N GLN A 9 -5.24 -14.55 9.97
CA GLN A 9 -4.44 -15.10 8.87
C GLN A 9 -4.47 -16.63 8.81
N SER A 10 -4.34 -17.33 9.93
CA SER A 10 -4.38 -18.79 9.97
C SER A 10 -5.72 -19.40 9.53
N ILE A 11 -6.83 -18.69 9.78
CA ILE A 11 -8.16 -19.09 9.32
C ILE A 11 -8.29 -18.79 7.82
N CYS A 12 -7.79 -17.65 7.37
CA CYS A 12 -7.77 -17.29 5.95
C CYS A 12 -6.96 -18.28 5.11
N ASP A 13 -5.78 -18.67 5.59
CA ASP A 13 -4.92 -19.65 4.92
C ASP A 13 -5.62 -21.02 4.83
N TYR A 14 -6.39 -21.39 5.85
CA TYR A 14 -7.20 -22.61 5.85
C TYR A 14 -8.38 -22.52 4.87
N LEU A 15 -9.11 -21.40 4.84
CA LEU A 15 -10.28 -21.22 3.98
C LEU A 15 -9.91 -20.94 2.51
N ALA A 16 -8.67 -20.56 2.23
CA ALA A 16 -8.15 -20.35 0.87
C ALA A 16 -8.26 -21.60 -0.03
N ASN A 17 -8.35 -22.79 0.57
CA ASN A 17 -8.75 -24.00 -0.14
C ASN A 17 -10.29 -24.20 -0.01
N PRO A 18 -11.06 -24.17 -1.12
CA PRO A 18 -12.50 -24.36 -1.09
C PRO A 18 -12.90 -25.78 -0.64
N ASP A 19 -12.01 -26.77 -0.79
CA ASP A 19 -12.27 -28.16 -0.40
C ASP A 19 -12.15 -28.39 1.12
N ASN A 20 -11.60 -27.42 1.86
CA ASN A 20 -11.46 -27.56 3.30
C ASN A 20 -12.83 -27.42 4.00
N PRO A 21 -13.24 -28.36 4.86
CA PRO A 21 -14.53 -28.26 5.53
C PRO A 21 -14.48 -27.16 6.60
N ALA A 22 -15.45 -26.23 6.58
CA ALA A 22 -15.60 -25.23 7.62
C ALA A 22 -17.08 -24.90 7.83
N THR A 23 -17.58 -25.11 9.04
CA THR A 23 -18.91 -24.64 9.48
C THR A 23 -18.70 -23.50 10.45
N ILE A 24 -18.98 -22.28 10.01
CA ILE A 24 -18.78 -21.07 10.81
C ILE A 24 -20.15 -20.57 11.25
N SER A 25 -20.34 -20.46 12.56
CA SER A 25 -21.57 -19.96 13.17
C SER A 25 -21.32 -19.55 14.63
N GLY A 26 -22.21 -18.75 15.21
CA GLY A 26 -22.10 -18.28 16.60
C GLY A 26 -21.14 -17.10 16.81
N ASN A 27 -20.80 -16.37 15.74
CA ASN A 27 -19.94 -15.17 15.80
C ASN A 27 -20.76 -13.89 15.66
N ALA A 28 -20.09 -12.74 15.80
CA ALA A 28 -20.69 -11.44 15.52
C ALA A 28 -21.17 -11.36 14.05
N PRO A 29 -22.19 -10.52 13.74
CA PRO A 29 -22.55 -10.20 12.36
C PRO A 29 -21.32 -9.72 11.58
N SER A 30 -21.12 -10.17 10.33
CA SER A 30 -19.90 -10.04 9.49
C SER A 30 -18.79 -11.09 9.72
N CYS A 31 -19.02 -12.09 10.57
CA CYS A 31 -18.11 -13.20 10.85
C CYS A 31 -18.83 -14.56 11.02
N ASN A 32 -20.08 -14.64 10.62
CA ASN A 32 -20.99 -15.70 11.03
C ASN A 32 -21.29 -16.71 9.91
N SER A 33 -20.55 -16.65 8.81
CA SER A 33 -20.56 -17.65 7.74
C SER A 33 -19.17 -17.78 7.11
N ARG A 34 -18.93 -18.86 6.33
CA ARG A 34 -17.68 -19.04 5.58
C ARG A 34 -17.44 -17.85 4.65
N GLU A 35 -18.48 -17.45 3.93
CA GLU A 35 -18.46 -16.37 2.96
C GLU A 35 -18.13 -15.03 3.62
N GLU A 36 -18.68 -14.76 4.81
CA GLU A 36 -18.37 -13.55 5.58
C GLU A 36 -16.90 -13.52 6.04
N VAL A 37 -16.37 -14.67 6.49
CA VAL A 37 -14.97 -14.77 6.91
C VAL A 37 -14.02 -14.64 5.71
N GLU A 38 -14.33 -15.27 4.58
CA GLU A 38 -13.57 -15.13 3.33
C GLU A 38 -13.57 -13.68 2.82
N ALA A 39 -14.70 -12.99 2.88
CA ALA A 39 -14.78 -11.58 2.53
C ALA A 39 -13.88 -10.72 3.44
N ALA A 40 -13.83 -11.02 4.74
CA ALA A 40 -12.94 -10.35 5.68
C ALA A 40 -11.46 -10.69 5.46
N CYS A 41 -11.13 -11.91 5.01
CA CYS A 41 -9.77 -12.29 4.62
C CYS A 41 -9.24 -11.47 3.44
N VAL A 42 -10.11 -11.13 2.48
CA VAL A 42 -9.77 -10.23 1.36
C VAL A 42 -9.66 -8.78 1.84
N ALA A 43 -10.49 -8.37 2.80
CA ALA A 43 -10.49 -7.03 3.37
C ALA A 43 -9.27 -6.73 4.28
N GLY A 44 -8.59 -7.77 4.80
CA GLY A 44 -7.42 -7.67 5.68
C GLY A 44 -6.13 -7.16 5.05
N SER A 45 -6.14 -6.80 3.77
CA SER A 45 -4.94 -6.37 3.03
C SER A 45 -5.16 -5.15 2.14
N THR A 46 -6.15 -4.29 2.41
CA THR A 46 -6.28 -2.99 1.72
C THR A 46 -5.00 -2.16 1.73
N SER A 47 -4.10 -2.38 2.71
CA SER A 47 -2.76 -1.77 2.76
C SER A 47 -1.68 -2.42 1.89
N ASP A 48 -1.87 -3.62 1.35
CA ASP A 48 -0.82 -4.39 0.65
C ASP A 48 -1.07 -4.50 -0.85
N TRP A 49 -2.32 -4.48 -1.34
CA TRP A 49 -2.60 -4.37 -2.78
C TRP A 49 -2.15 -3.02 -3.38
N LEU A 50 -2.10 -1.95 -2.57
CA LEU A 50 -1.61 -0.63 -2.97
C LEU A 50 -0.08 -0.56 -3.02
N LYS A 51 0.59 -1.35 -2.18
CA LYS A 51 2.05 -1.40 -2.13
C LYS A 51 2.68 -2.06 -3.34
N SER A 52 1.93 -2.61 -4.30
CA SER A 52 2.51 -3.34 -5.43
C SER A 52 2.45 -2.62 -6.79
N ARG A 53 1.62 -1.58 -6.97
CA ARG A 53 1.44 -0.98 -8.31
C ARG A 53 2.41 0.15 -8.59
N ILE A 54 2.50 1.17 -7.73
CA ILE A 54 3.28 2.38 -8.02
C ILE A 54 4.79 2.09 -7.90
N SER A 55 5.55 2.37 -8.95
CA SER A 55 7.00 2.18 -8.94
C SER A 55 7.74 3.48 -9.25
N ILE A 56 8.96 3.61 -8.71
CA ILE A 56 9.79 4.81 -8.87
C ILE A 56 11.16 4.41 -9.40
N PHE A 57 11.54 4.94 -10.56
CA PHE A 57 12.78 4.58 -11.25
C PHE A 57 13.45 5.81 -11.88
N PRO A 58 14.79 5.85 -11.99
CA PRO A 58 15.73 4.84 -11.50
C PRO A 58 15.92 4.93 -9.98
N ASN A 59 16.31 3.82 -9.36
CA ASN A 59 16.74 3.78 -7.97
C ASN A 59 17.94 2.81 -7.86
N PRO A 60 19.17 3.28 -7.62
CA PRO A 60 19.55 4.67 -7.33
C PRO A 60 19.37 5.66 -8.49
N THR A 61 19.34 6.96 -8.20
CA THR A 61 19.26 8.07 -9.18
C THR A 61 20.34 9.12 -8.93
N TYR A 62 20.69 9.89 -9.96
CA TYR A 62 21.52 11.11 -9.83
C TYR A 62 20.69 12.41 -9.81
N GLY A 63 19.37 12.31 -9.99
CA GLY A 63 18.48 13.46 -10.05
C GLY A 63 17.05 13.08 -10.38
N PRO A 64 16.67 12.96 -11.66
CA PRO A 64 15.31 12.67 -12.06
C PRO A 64 14.86 11.25 -11.70
N VAL A 65 13.59 11.13 -11.29
CA VAL A 65 12.89 9.85 -11.14
C VAL A 65 11.49 9.92 -11.73
N GLN A 66 11.08 8.83 -12.35
CA GLN A 66 9.77 8.63 -12.95
C GLN A 66 8.89 7.80 -12.04
N LEU A 67 7.64 8.22 -11.90
CA LEU A 67 6.60 7.48 -11.20
C LEU A 67 5.73 6.74 -12.22
N THR A 68 5.70 5.41 -12.15
CA THR A 68 4.92 4.56 -13.06
C THR A 68 3.77 3.87 -12.34
N SER A 69 2.76 3.43 -13.11
CA SER A 69 1.57 2.72 -12.62
C SER A 69 0.73 3.53 -11.61
N LEU A 70 0.61 4.84 -11.84
CA LEU A 70 -0.30 5.69 -11.08
C LEU A 70 -1.76 5.40 -11.46
N PRO A 71 -2.70 5.48 -10.50
CA PRO A 71 -4.12 5.41 -10.82
C PRO A 71 -4.54 6.59 -11.70
N PRO A 72 -5.66 6.48 -12.44
CA PRO A 72 -6.19 7.58 -13.22
C PRO A 72 -6.56 8.76 -12.32
N GLY A 73 -6.16 9.97 -12.70
CA GLY A 73 -6.37 11.20 -11.93
C GLY A 73 -5.07 11.76 -11.33
N ALA A 74 -5.18 12.87 -10.60
CA ALA A 74 -4.04 13.51 -9.96
C ALA A 74 -3.84 12.99 -8.52
N VAL A 75 -2.71 12.35 -8.26
CA VAL A 75 -2.30 11.91 -6.92
C VAL A 75 -1.54 13.02 -6.20
N THR A 76 -1.58 13.01 -4.87
CA THR A 76 -0.76 13.93 -4.06
C THR A 76 0.52 13.22 -3.67
N TYR A 77 1.66 13.90 -3.74
CA TYR A 77 2.93 13.33 -3.31
C TYR A 77 3.61 14.23 -2.27
N LYS A 78 4.37 13.59 -1.38
CA LYS A 78 5.23 14.23 -0.38
C LYS A 78 6.57 13.52 -0.34
N ILE A 79 7.65 14.29 -0.38
CA ILE A 79 9.02 13.79 -0.34
C ILE A 79 9.64 14.25 0.98
N THR A 80 10.29 13.32 1.67
CA THR A 80 11.04 13.58 2.90
C THR A 80 12.47 13.08 2.77
N ASP A 81 13.41 13.75 3.42
CA ASP A 81 14.80 13.30 3.52
C ASP A 81 14.98 12.19 4.57
N GLY A 82 16.22 11.70 4.75
CA GLY A 82 16.55 10.67 5.74
C GLY A 82 16.35 11.08 7.21
N ARG A 83 16.12 12.37 7.48
CA ARG A 83 15.79 12.90 8.82
C ARG A 83 14.28 13.09 8.99
N GLY A 84 13.47 12.75 7.98
CA GLY A 84 12.03 12.97 7.97
C GLY A 84 11.62 14.40 7.66
N GLN A 85 12.56 15.28 7.30
CA GLN A 85 12.23 16.66 6.92
C GLN A 85 11.55 16.67 5.56
N ARG A 86 10.43 17.37 5.46
CA ARG A 86 9.69 17.53 4.20
C ARG A 86 10.50 18.42 3.26
N VAL A 87 10.95 17.84 2.14
CA VAL A 87 11.73 18.56 1.11
C VAL A 87 10.85 19.02 -0.05
N ARG A 88 9.76 18.31 -0.35
CA ARG A 88 8.82 18.72 -1.40
C ARG A 88 7.44 18.09 -1.23
N GLU A 89 6.43 18.74 -1.80
CA GLU A 89 5.10 18.17 -1.99
C GLU A 89 4.42 18.75 -3.24
N GLY A 90 3.38 18.09 -3.72
CA GLY A 90 2.57 18.60 -4.82
C GLY A 90 1.54 17.58 -5.30
N ARG A 91 0.91 17.86 -6.44
CA ARG A 91 0.02 16.91 -7.13
C ARG A 91 0.63 16.55 -8.49
N LEU A 92 0.53 15.29 -8.88
CA LEU A 92 0.91 14.82 -10.21
C LEU A 92 -0.14 13.83 -10.74
N ALA A 93 -0.43 13.87 -12.04
CA ALA A 93 -1.22 12.82 -12.69
C ALA A 93 -0.31 11.75 -13.31
N SER A 94 0.81 12.19 -13.89
CA SER A 94 1.91 11.36 -14.37
C SER A 94 3.15 12.25 -14.51
N GLY A 95 4.33 11.63 -14.56
CA GLY A 95 5.54 12.31 -14.97
C GLY A 95 6.71 12.20 -14.01
N GLU A 96 7.64 13.12 -14.22
CA GLU A 96 8.97 13.10 -13.63
C GLU A 96 9.05 13.99 -12.39
N ILE A 97 9.74 13.48 -11.39
CA ILE A 97 10.13 14.20 -10.20
C ILE A 97 11.65 14.33 -10.23
N SER A 98 12.13 15.57 -10.40
CA SER A 98 13.55 15.84 -10.29
C SER A 98 13.99 15.99 -8.84
N LEU A 99 14.95 15.19 -8.38
CA LEU A 99 15.69 15.39 -7.13
C LEU A 99 17.00 16.16 -7.38
N SER A 100 17.20 16.70 -8.59
CA SER A 100 18.36 17.54 -8.92
C SER A 100 18.36 18.78 -8.03
N GLY A 101 19.51 19.08 -7.41
CA GLY A 101 19.64 20.16 -6.43
C GLY A 101 19.44 19.74 -4.97
N LEU A 102 19.02 18.49 -4.71
CA LEU A 102 18.99 17.94 -3.35
C LEU A 102 20.30 17.18 -3.04
N PRO A 103 20.77 17.17 -1.78
CA PRO A 103 21.95 16.41 -1.36
C PRO A 103 21.82 14.91 -1.66
N ALA A 104 22.95 14.22 -1.84
CA ALA A 104 22.97 12.77 -1.90
C ALA A 104 22.43 12.19 -0.58
N GLY A 105 21.64 11.12 -0.67
CA GLY A 105 20.96 10.55 0.49
C GLY A 105 19.74 9.72 0.14
N VAL A 106 19.03 9.27 1.18
CA VAL A 106 17.80 8.50 1.04
C VAL A 106 16.60 9.43 1.16
N TYR A 107 15.67 9.29 0.23
CA TYR A 107 14.42 10.03 0.19
C TYR A 107 13.23 9.08 0.27
N SER A 108 12.24 9.44 1.09
CA SER A 108 10.97 8.72 1.19
C SER A 108 9.88 9.49 0.46
N PHE A 109 9.33 8.86 -0.58
CA PHE A 109 8.19 9.31 -1.37
C PHE A 109 6.92 8.72 -0.79
N MET A 110 6.03 9.58 -0.30
CA MET A 110 4.68 9.23 0.13
C MET A 110 3.71 9.70 -0.96
N ILE A 111 3.08 8.75 -1.66
CA ILE A 111 2.06 9.01 -2.67
C ILE A 111 0.70 8.71 -2.06
N GLN A 112 -0.16 9.72 -1.98
CA GLN A 112 -1.52 9.62 -1.49
C GLN A 112 -2.50 9.57 -2.66
N THR A 113 -3.29 8.49 -2.69
CA THR A 113 -4.38 8.23 -3.64
C THR A 113 -5.68 8.08 -2.86
N ASP A 114 -6.82 7.98 -3.57
CA ASP A 114 -8.12 7.73 -2.95
C ASP A 114 -8.20 6.34 -2.30
N GLU A 115 -7.37 5.41 -2.75
CA GLU A 115 -7.28 4.04 -2.24
C GLU A 115 -6.30 3.90 -1.05
N GLY A 116 -5.47 4.92 -0.77
CA GLY A 116 -4.56 4.93 0.38
C GLY A 116 -3.21 5.62 0.14
N ILE A 117 -2.22 5.33 1.00
CA ILE A 117 -0.88 5.92 0.94
C ILE A 117 0.16 4.86 0.59
N VAL A 118 0.93 5.10 -0.46
CA VAL A 118 2.07 4.27 -0.87
C VAL A 118 3.37 4.97 -0.51
N ALA A 119 4.23 4.29 0.26
CA ALA A 119 5.56 4.77 0.59
C ALA A 119 6.64 4.04 -0.25
N ARG A 120 7.57 4.80 -0.83
CA ARG A 120 8.71 4.31 -1.61
C ARG A 120 10.00 4.99 -1.19
N ARG A 121 11.08 4.22 -1.05
CA ARG A 121 12.42 4.74 -0.79
C ARG A 121 13.20 4.85 -2.09
N VAL A 122 13.85 5.99 -2.27
CA VAL A 122 14.74 6.28 -3.41
C VAL A 122 16.09 6.71 -2.88
N VAL A 123 17.16 6.14 -3.42
CA VAL A 123 18.54 6.52 -3.11
C VAL A 123 19.02 7.49 -4.18
N LYS A 124 19.40 8.70 -3.76
CA LYS A 124 20.09 9.66 -4.61
C LYS A 124 21.59 9.61 -4.33
N LEU A 125 22.38 9.43 -5.38
CA LEU A 125 23.84 9.49 -5.36
C LEU A 125 24.35 10.92 -5.59
#